data_AF-A0A1A7QCX8-F1
#
_entry.id   AF-A0A1A7QCX8-F1
#
_cell.length_a   1.000
_cell.length_b   1.000
_cell.length_c   1.000
_cell.angle_alpha   90.00
_cell.angle_beta   90.00
_cell.angle_gamma   90.00
#
_symmetry.space_group_name_H-M   'P 1'
#
loop_
_entity.id
_entity.type
_entity.pdbx_description
1 polymer ?
#
loop_
_entity_poly.entity_id
_entity_poly.type
_entity_poly.pdbx_seq_one_letter_code
_entity_poly.pdbx_strand_id
1 'polypeptide(L)' 'MLQTLTTKAYISITESIRRFKENQQGVTAIEYGLIAVAMAALVATVFYGEGSFVETLKTKFSALTDLIADKKEG' A
#
# COMPACT_ATOMS: atom_id res chain seq x y z
N MET A 1 -15.89 -50.93 -0.30
CA MET A 1 -16.61 -49.64 -0.15
C MET A 1 -16.25 -48.90 1.14
N LEU A 2 -16.21 -49.56 2.30
CA LEU A 2 -15.85 -48.90 3.57
C LEU A 2 -14.37 -48.45 3.60
N GLN A 3 -13.43 -49.30 3.17
CA GLN A 3 -12.00 -48.94 3.12
C GLN A 3 -11.71 -47.76 2.17
N THR A 4 -12.40 -47.69 1.04
CA THR A 4 -12.28 -46.55 0.11
C THR A 4 -12.85 -45.26 0.70
N LEU A 5 -13.88 -45.34 1.54
CA LEU A 5 -14.43 -44.18 2.25
C LEU A 5 -13.48 -43.70 3.36
N THR A 6 -12.91 -44.63 4.14
CA THR A 6 -11.96 -44.26 5.20
C THR A 6 -10.66 -43.69 4.64
N THR A 7 -10.14 -44.22 3.53
CA THR A 7 -8.98 -43.62 2.84
C THR A 7 -9.30 -42.23 2.28
N LYS A 8 -10.48 -42.04 1.66
CA LYS A 8 -10.90 -40.70 1.19
C LYS A 8 -11.04 -39.70 2.34
N ALA A 9 -11.62 -40.12 3.47
CA ALA A 9 -11.73 -39.28 4.65
C ALA A 9 -10.35 -38.92 5.22
N TYR A 10 -9.44 -39.90 5.31
CA TYR A 10 -8.06 -39.69 5.75
C TYR A 10 -7.33 -38.67 4.86
N ILE A 11 -7.38 -38.86 3.54
CA ILE A 11 -6.77 -37.93 2.57
C ILE A 11 -7.39 -36.53 2.69
N SER A 12 -8.72 -36.42 2.77
CA SER A 12 -9.40 -35.13 2.89
C SER A 12 -8.97 -34.34 4.12
N ILE A 13 -8.82 -35.02 5.27
CA ILE A 13 -8.41 -34.37 6.52
C ILE A 13 -6.94 -33.94 6.43
N THR A 14 -6.05 -34.83 5.98
CA THR A 14 -4.62 -34.52 5.83
C THR A 14 -4.39 -33.36 4.87
N GLU A 15 -5.06 -33.36 3.72
CA GLU A 15 -4.98 -32.27 2.74
C GLU A 15 -5.56 -30.95 3.27
N SER A 16 -6.62 -31.00 4.07
CA SER A 16 -7.19 -29.80 4.70
C SER A 16 -6.22 -29.16 5.69
N ILE A 17 -5.54 -29.97 6.52
CA ILE A 17 -4.52 -29.49 7.46
C ILE A 17 -3.31 -28.92 6.72
N ARG A 18 -2.87 -29.59 5.64
CA ARG A 18 -1.78 -29.11 4.80
C ARG A 18 -2.13 -27.76 4.17
N ARG A 19 -3.30 -27.63 3.56
CA ARG A 19 -3.79 -26.39 2.96
C ARG A 19 -3.93 -25.27 3.99
N PHE A 20 -4.37 -25.58 5.21
CA PHE A 20 -4.43 -24.62 6.30
C PHE A 20 -3.05 -24.12 6.70
N LYS A 21 -2.06 -25.01 6.85
CA LYS A 21 -0.67 -24.65 7.16
C LYS A 21 -0.02 -23.82 6.05
N GLU A 22 -0.33 -24.13 4.79
CA GLU A 22 0.17 -23.40 3.62
C GLU A 22 -0.63 -22.13 3.32
N ASN A 23 -1.72 -21.85 4.05
CA ASN A 23 -2.57 -20.69 3.78
C ASN A 23 -1.88 -19.40 4.22
N GLN A 24 -1.45 -18.59 3.25
CA GLN A 24 -0.82 -17.29 3.47
C GLN A 24 -1.81 -16.11 3.41
N GLN A 25 -3.09 -16.33 3.08
CA GLN A 25 -4.06 -15.26 2.85
C GLN A 25 -4.17 -14.29 4.05
N GLY A 26 -4.08 -14.79 5.28
CA GLY A 26 -4.12 -13.97 6.49
C GLY A 26 -2.85 -13.16 6.74
N VAL A 27 -1.67 -13.77 6.55
CA VAL A 27 -0.37 -13.10 6.74
C VAL A 27 -0.18 -12.02 5.67
N THR A 28 -0.51 -12.37 4.42
CA THR A 28 -0.45 -11.47 3.29
C THR A 28 -1.39 -10.26 3.43
N ALA A 29 -2.59 -10.44 4.00
CA ALA A 29 -3.50 -9.34 4.26
C ALA A 29 -2.96 -8.35 5.31
N ILE A 30 -2.30 -8.85 6.36
CA ILE A 30 -1.73 -8.00 7.41
C ILE A 30 -0.51 -7.23 6.89
N GLU A 31 0.36 -7.89 6.11
CA GLU A 31 1.53 -7.25 5.52
C GLU A 31 1.14 -6.15 4.53
N TYR A 32 0.24 -6.45 3.59
CA TYR A 32 -0.25 -5.43 2.65
C TYR A 32 -1.07 -4.34 3.33
N GLY A 33 -1.80 -4.67 4.40
CA GLY A 33 -2.48 -3.69 5.24
C GLY A 33 -1.52 -2.68 5.85
N LEU A 34 -0.42 -3.16 6.44
CA LEU A 34 0.61 -2.29 7.02
C LEU A 34 1.35 -1.46 5.97
N ILE A 35 1.69 -2.06 4.82
CA ILE A 35 2.30 -1.35 3.69
C ILE A 35 1.38 -0.23 3.19
N ALA A 36 0.07 -0.50 3.09
CA ALA A 36 -0.90 0.51 2.66
C ALA A 36 -0.96 1.71 3.62
N VAL A 37 -0.93 1.46 4.94
CA VAL A 37 -0.88 2.54 5.94
C VAL A 37 0.42 3.35 5.81
N ALA A 38 1.57 2.69 5.66
CA ALA A 38 2.85 3.36 5.49
C ALA A 38 2.89 4.23 4.21
N MET A 39 2.36 3.71 3.10
CA MET A 39 2.25 4.46 1.84
C MET A 39 1.28 5.63 1.96
N ALA A 40 0.14 5.46 2.62
CA ALA A 40 -0.80 6.54 2.85
C ALA A 40 -0.18 7.67 3.68
N ALA A 41 0.56 7.33 4.74
CA ALA A 41 1.28 8.32 5.55
C ALA A 41 2.34 9.06 4.74
N LEU A 42 3.13 8.35 3.92
CA LEU A 42 4.14 8.95 3.06
C LEU A 42 3.52 9.90 2.02
N VAL A 43 2.43 9.50 1.37
CA VAL A 43 1.72 10.37 0.43
C VAL A 43 1.15 11.58 1.17
N ALA A 44 0.56 11.39 2.35
CA ALA A 44 0.03 12.51 3.13
C ALA A 44 1.12 13.54 3.47
N THR A 45 2.31 13.11 3.91
CA THR A 45 3.39 14.03 4.29
C THR A 45 4.02 14.77 3.11
N VAL A 46 4.15 14.11 1.96
CA VAL A 46 4.70 14.74 0.76
C VAL A 46 3.74 15.78 0.18
N PHE A 47 2.44 15.53 0.24
CA PHE A 47 1.43 16.33 -0.44
C PHE A 47 0.71 17.34 0.46
N TYR A 48 0.69 17.14 1.78
CA TYR A 48 -0.05 17.98 2.72
C TYR A 48 0.83 18.51 3.85
N GLY A 49 0.55 19.73 4.28
CA GLY A 49 1.19 20.37 5.43
C GLY A 49 2.20 21.45 5.05
N GLU A 50 2.57 22.24 6.07
CA GLU A 50 3.54 23.31 5.97
C GLU A 50 4.95 22.73 5.74
N GLY A 51 5.64 23.21 4.71
CA GLY A 51 6.94 22.67 4.27
C GLY A 51 6.84 21.40 3.42
N SER A 52 5.64 21.00 3.00
CA SER A 52 5.45 19.88 2.08
C SER A 52 6.14 20.13 0.73
N PHE A 53 6.37 19.04 -0.02
CA PHE A 53 6.99 19.13 -1.34
C PHE A 53 6.15 20.01 -2.28
N VAL A 54 4.83 19.81 -2.27
CA VAL A 54 3.89 20.56 -3.13
C VAL A 54 3.88 22.05 -2.77
N GLU A 55 3.85 22.40 -1.49
CA GLU A 55 3.89 23.80 -1.08
C GLU A 55 5.21 24.47 -1.46
N THR A 56 6.33 23.79 -1.24
CA THR A 56 7.66 24.30 -1.63
C THR A 56 7.70 24.56 -3.13
N LEU A 57 7.20 23.61 -3.92
CA LEU A 57 7.15 23.73 -5.37
C LEU A 57 6.27 24.91 -5.80
N LYS A 58 5.08 25.05 -5.20
CA LYS A 58 4.18 26.18 -5.45
C LYS A 58 4.86 27.52 -5.14
N THR A 59 5.52 27.64 -4.00
CA THR A 59 6.25 28.86 -3.60
C THR A 59 7.34 29.21 -4.61
N LYS A 60 8.12 28.24 -5.09
CA LYS A 60 9.16 28.48 -6.10
C LYS A 60 8.59 28.92 -7.45
N PHE A 61 7.48 28.32 -7.88
CA PHE A 61 6.81 28.73 -9.13
C PHE A 61 6.14 30.10 -9.03
N SER A 62 5.56 30.45 -7.88
CA SER A 62 5.06 31.81 -7.64
C SER A 62 6.20 32.82 -7.73
N ALA A 63 7.32 32.58 -7.05
CA ALA A 63 8.47 33.48 -7.12
C ALA A 63 9.02 33.68 -8.54
N LEU A 64 9.02 32.63 -9.37
CA LEU A 64 9.39 32.73 -10.79
C LEU A 64 8.36 33.54 -11.60
N THR A 65 7.07 33.36 -11.31
CA THR A 65 5.99 34.10 -11.96
C THR A 65 6.09 35.59 -11.66
N ASP A 66 6.34 35.93 -10.39
CA ASP A 66 6.51 37.31 -9.94
C ASP A 66 7.72 37.95 -10.61
N LEU A 67 8.86 37.23 -10.69
CA LEU A 67 10.07 37.72 -11.38
C LEU A 67 9.82 38.02 -12.86
N ILE A 68 9.05 37.18 -13.55
CA ILE A 68 8.71 37.38 -14.97
C ILE A 68 7.73 38.55 -15.13
N ALA A 69 6.76 38.67 -14.23
CA ALA A 69 5.78 39.76 -14.26
C ALA A 69 6.44 41.13 -14.03
N ASP A 70 7.30 41.22 -13.01
CA ASP A 70 8.02 42.45 -12.65
C ASP A 70 8.96 42.89 -13.79
N LYS A 71 9.60 41.94 -14.47
CA LYS A 71 10.44 42.21 -15.66
C LYS A 71 9.65 42.66 -16.89
N LYS A 72 8.33 42.47 -16.94
CA LYS A 72 7.50 42.87 -18.09
C LYS A 72 7.04 44.33 -18.00
N GLU A 73 7.09 44.94 -16.81
CA GLU A 73 6.65 46.32 -16.57
C GLU A 73 7.78 47.36 -16.48
N GLY A 74 9.05 46.93 -16.57
CA GLY A 74 10.24 47.80 -16.68
C GLY A 74 10.90 47.74 -18.05
#